data_AF-A0A9Q0DPU8-F1
#
_entry.id   AF-A0A9Q0DPU8-F1
#
_cell.length_a   1.000
_cell.length_b   1.000
_cell.length_c   1.000
_cell.angle_alpha   90.00
_cell.angle_beta   90.00
_cell.angle_gamma   90.00
#
_symmetry.space_group_name_H-M   'P 1'
#
loop_
_entity.id
_entity.type
_entity.pdbx_description
1 polymer ?
#
loop_
_entity_poly.entity_id
_entity_poly.type
_entity_poly.pdbx_seq_one_letter_code
_entity_poly.pdbx_strand_id
1 'polypeptide(L)'
;MATASTNTTGKDDGTMENKDGPSTEHSGPTEASSGDTAQKKLPVCLIVLGMAGSGKTTFVQRLTVYLHTKKSPPYVINLDPAVHEVPFPANIDIRDTVNYKEVMKQYGLGPNGGIVTSLNLFATRFDQVMKFIEKKQYDHEYVLIDTPGQIEVFTWSASGTIITESLVGPQHLQ
;
A
#
# COMPACT_ATOMS: atom_id res chain seq x y z
N MET A 1 52.21 -37.99 16.28
CA MET A 1 52.16 -37.54 17.68
C MET A 1 50.76 -36.97 17.95
N ALA A 2 50.07 -37.56 18.93
CA ALA A 2 48.86 -37.12 19.67
C ALA A 2 47.60 -36.69 18.85
N THR A 3 46.58 -37.55 18.65
CA THR A 3 45.38 -37.87 19.51
C THR A 3 44.35 -36.72 19.55
N ALA A 4 43.02 -36.91 19.39
CA ALA A 4 42.19 -38.04 19.82
C ALA A 4 40.89 -38.19 18.99
N SER A 5 40.46 -39.45 18.87
CA SER A 5 39.11 -39.90 18.52
C SER A 5 38.39 -40.32 19.80
N THR A 6 37.05 -40.22 19.84
CA THR A 6 36.13 -41.32 20.19
C THR A 6 34.68 -40.82 20.16
N ASN A 7 33.83 -41.60 19.49
CA ASN A 7 32.38 -41.55 19.58
C ASN A 7 31.94 -43.02 19.75
N THR A 8 31.15 -43.34 20.79
CA THR A 8 30.47 -44.64 20.90
C THR A 8 29.16 -44.50 21.67
N THR A 9 28.14 -45.06 21.03
CA THR A 9 26.73 -45.29 21.34
C THR A 9 26.43 -46.09 22.61
N GLY A 10 25.25 -45.85 23.20
CA GLY A 10 24.56 -46.75 24.14
C GLY A 10 23.06 -46.41 24.19
N LYS A 11 22.22 -47.43 24.06
CA LYS A 11 20.75 -47.45 23.87
C LYS A 11 20.12 -48.21 25.06
N ASP A 12 18.81 -48.03 25.29
CA ASP A 12 17.84 -48.86 26.05
C ASP A 12 17.15 -48.08 27.19
N ASP A 13 16.01 -48.49 27.74
CA ASP A 13 14.66 -48.85 27.28
C ASP A 13 13.76 -48.71 28.56
N GLY A 14 12.43 -48.75 28.46
CA GLY A 14 11.44 -48.43 29.53
C GLY A 14 11.63 -49.07 30.93
N THR A 15 10.94 -48.68 32.01
CA THR A 15 9.48 -48.92 32.26
C THR A 15 9.04 -48.35 33.64
N MET A 16 7.83 -47.75 33.69
CA MET A 16 6.78 -47.60 34.75
C MET A 16 7.09 -47.60 36.28
N GLU A 17 6.52 -46.63 37.05
CA GLU A 17 5.31 -46.80 37.92
C GLU A 17 4.93 -45.53 38.75
N ASN A 18 3.63 -45.43 39.05
CA ASN A 18 2.82 -44.33 39.63
C ASN A 18 3.02 -44.03 41.13
N LYS A 19 2.56 -42.85 41.60
CA LYS A 19 1.58 -42.71 42.72
C LYS A 19 1.12 -41.26 43.04
N ASP A 20 -0.20 -41.06 42.96
CA ASP A 20 -1.17 -40.31 43.80
C ASP A 20 -0.87 -38.91 44.41
N GLY A 21 -1.86 -38.01 44.29
CA GLY A 21 -1.97 -36.66 44.90
C GLY A 21 -2.24 -36.65 46.43
N PRO A 22 -2.66 -35.52 47.07
CA PRO A 22 -3.73 -34.61 46.61
C PRO A 22 -3.50 -33.08 46.82
N SER A 23 -4.50 -32.35 46.33
CA SER A 23 -4.84 -30.91 46.29
C SER A 23 -4.37 -29.92 47.38
N THR A 24 -4.03 -28.72 46.93
CA THR A 24 -4.33 -27.45 47.61
C THR A 24 -4.58 -26.33 46.58
N GLU A 25 -5.78 -25.75 46.63
CA GLU A 25 -6.17 -24.55 45.89
C GLU A 25 -5.63 -23.29 46.57
N HIS A 26 -5.03 -22.38 45.79
CA HIS A 26 -5.02 -20.96 46.14
C HIS A 26 -5.16 -20.06 44.93
N SER A 27 -6.11 -19.15 45.08
CA SER A 27 -6.63 -18.12 44.19
C SER A 27 -5.66 -16.98 43.91
N GLY A 28 -5.67 -16.47 42.68
CA GLY A 28 -5.15 -15.14 42.34
C GLY A 28 -5.10 -14.93 40.82
N PRO A 29 -5.78 -13.92 40.25
CA PRO A 29 -5.79 -13.68 38.81
C PRO A 29 -4.52 -12.89 38.43
N THR A 30 -3.80 -13.31 37.40
CA THR A 30 -2.73 -12.49 36.83
C THR A 30 -2.91 -12.37 35.33
N GLU A 31 -3.61 -11.28 35.01
CA GLU A 31 -3.36 -10.40 33.87
C GLU A 31 -3.30 -11.07 32.50
N ALA A 32 -4.48 -11.14 31.88
CA ALA A 32 -4.58 -10.98 30.44
C ALA A 32 -3.79 -9.73 30.06
N SER A 33 -2.68 -9.89 29.33
CA SER A 33 -2.05 -8.75 28.68
C SER A 33 -3.07 -8.20 27.69
N SER A 34 -3.73 -7.11 28.07
CA SER A 34 -4.48 -6.27 27.17
C SER A 34 -3.48 -5.71 26.17
N GLY A 35 -3.22 -6.49 25.12
CA GLY A 35 -2.57 -6.02 23.93
C GLY A 35 -3.47 -4.94 23.39
N ASP A 36 -3.08 -3.70 23.64
CA ASP A 36 -3.69 -2.51 23.08
C ASP A 36 -3.73 -2.74 21.57
N THR A 37 -4.91 -3.08 21.07
CA THR A 37 -5.09 -3.47 19.68
C THR A 37 -5.04 -2.16 18.93
N ALA A 38 -3.82 -1.73 18.56
CA ALA A 38 -3.57 -0.47 17.86
C ALA A 38 -4.62 -0.34 16.75
N GLN A 39 -5.55 0.59 16.94
CA GLN A 39 -6.71 0.69 16.06
C GLN A 39 -6.24 0.86 14.63
N LYS A 40 -6.74 -0.01 13.76
CA LYS A 40 -6.44 -0.06 12.33
C LYS A 40 -6.94 1.23 11.67
N LYS A 41 -6.08 2.25 11.62
CA LYS A 41 -6.36 3.52 10.94
C LYS A 41 -5.86 3.43 9.50
N LEU A 42 -6.77 3.55 8.54
CA LEU A 42 -6.39 3.66 7.13
C LEU A 42 -5.60 4.96 6.91
N PRO A 43 -4.61 4.98 6.00
CA PRO A 43 -3.87 6.19 5.67
C PRO A 43 -4.79 7.29 5.15
N VAL A 44 -4.44 8.54 5.41
CA VAL A 44 -5.14 9.68 4.82
C VAL A 44 -4.76 9.75 3.33
N CYS A 45 -5.75 9.61 2.45
CA CYS A 45 -5.55 9.71 1.01
C CYS A 45 -5.77 11.16 0.56
N LEU A 46 -4.73 11.78 -0.03
CA LEU A 46 -4.78 13.12 -0.61
C LEU A 46 -4.75 12.99 -2.14
N ILE A 47 -5.90 13.26 -2.77
CA ILE A 47 -6.03 13.33 -4.23
C ILE A 47 -5.80 14.78 -4.65
N VAL A 48 -4.74 15.04 -5.42
CA VAL A 48 -4.39 16.39 -5.85
C VAL A 48 -5.05 16.68 -7.19
N LEU A 49 -6.05 17.56 -7.18
CA LEU A 49 -6.81 17.99 -8.35
C LEU A 49 -6.53 19.46 -8.68
N GLY A 50 -6.68 19.84 -9.95
CA GLY A 50 -6.41 21.19 -10.44
C GLY A 50 -6.22 21.23 -11.95
N MET A 51 -6.28 22.43 -12.54
CA MET A 51 -6.10 22.62 -13.98
C MET A 51 -4.67 22.29 -14.43
N ALA A 52 -4.47 22.14 -15.75
CA ALA A 52 -3.14 22.01 -16.33
C ALA A 52 -2.31 23.27 -15.99
N GLY A 53 -1.06 23.07 -15.59
CA GLY A 53 -0.17 24.17 -15.19
C GLY A 53 -0.41 24.76 -13.80
N SER A 54 -1.40 24.28 -13.03
CA SER A 54 -1.65 24.78 -11.66
C SER A 54 -0.61 24.33 -10.62
N GLY A 55 0.34 23.48 -11.01
CA GLY A 55 1.43 23.02 -10.15
C GLY A 55 1.14 21.77 -9.30
N LYS A 56 0.17 20.91 -9.68
CA LYS A 56 -0.17 19.67 -8.96
C LYS A 56 1.05 18.77 -8.67
N THR A 57 1.79 18.40 -9.70
CA THR A 57 3.01 17.57 -9.59
C THR A 57 4.07 18.24 -8.72
N THR A 58 4.25 19.56 -8.85
CA THR A 58 5.16 20.34 -8.02
C THR A 58 4.72 20.36 -6.55
N PHE A 59 3.42 20.44 -6.30
CA PHE A 59 2.84 20.36 -4.97
C PHE A 59 3.09 18.98 -4.36
N VAL A 60 2.80 17.90 -5.08
CA VAL A 60 3.06 16.51 -4.65
C VAL A 60 4.55 16.31 -4.35
N GLN A 61 5.43 16.81 -5.22
CA GLN A 61 6.88 16.77 -5.00
C GLN A 61 7.27 17.46 -3.69
N ARG A 62 6.82 18.70 -3.49
CA ARG A 62 7.19 19.49 -2.29
C ARG A 62 6.60 18.90 -1.02
N LEU A 63 5.37 18.41 -1.07
CA LEU A 63 4.73 17.75 0.05
C LEU A 63 5.45 16.45 0.42
N THR A 64 5.86 15.66 -0.58
CA THR A 64 6.67 14.45 -0.37
C THR A 64 7.98 14.80 0.34
N VAL A 65 8.75 15.77 -0.17
CA VAL A 65 10.00 16.22 0.46
C VAL A 65 9.76 16.69 1.90
N TYR A 66 8.73 17.50 2.12
CA TYR A 66 8.38 18.00 3.45
C TYR A 66 8.07 16.86 4.43
N LEU A 67 7.23 15.90 4.04
CA LEU A 67 6.84 14.76 4.88
C LEU A 67 8.03 13.83 5.18
N HIS A 68 8.95 13.67 4.24
CA HIS A 68 10.23 13.01 4.50
C HIS A 68 11.04 13.70 5.61
N THR A 69 11.12 15.04 5.62
CA THR A 69 11.80 15.78 6.70
C THR A 69 11.15 15.60 8.07
N LYS A 70 9.85 15.27 8.09
CA LYS A 70 9.07 14.98 9.29
C LYS A 70 9.14 13.51 9.72
N LYS A 71 9.94 12.69 9.05
CA LYS A 71 10.04 11.23 9.30
C LYS A 71 8.70 10.49 9.13
N SER A 72 7.79 11.03 8.32
CA SER A 72 6.52 10.38 7.95
C SER A 72 6.42 10.33 6.42
N PRO A 73 7.28 9.56 5.73
CA PRO A 73 7.30 9.53 4.27
C PRO A 73 5.97 9.01 3.71
N PRO A 74 5.36 9.69 2.72
CA PRO A 74 4.10 9.26 2.16
C PRO A 74 4.27 8.07 1.21
N TYR A 75 3.18 7.35 0.97
CA TYR A 75 3.05 6.43 -0.16
C TYR A 75 2.54 7.22 -1.38
N VAL A 76 3.35 7.33 -2.43
CA VAL A 76 3.08 8.25 -3.56
C VAL A 76 2.61 7.48 -4.79
N ILE A 77 1.54 7.95 -5.42
CA ILE A 77 0.92 7.35 -6.61
C ILE A 77 0.84 8.42 -7.71
N ASN A 78 1.38 8.13 -8.90
CA ASN A 78 1.19 8.94 -10.10
C ASN A 78 0.12 8.33 -11.00
N LEU A 79 -0.96 9.08 -11.25
CA LEU A 79 -2.02 8.71 -12.20
C LEU A 79 -2.00 9.53 -13.49
N ASP A 80 -1.02 10.43 -13.70
CA ASP A 80 -0.87 11.14 -14.98
C ASP A 80 -0.06 10.30 -15.98
N PRO A 81 -0.67 9.76 -17.05
CA PRO A 81 0.04 8.98 -18.05
C PRO A 81 0.80 9.88 -19.06
N ALA A 82 0.46 11.16 -19.14
CA ALA A 82 1.02 12.11 -20.09
C ALA A 82 2.23 12.89 -19.53
N VAL A 83 2.53 12.74 -18.23
CA VAL A 83 3.69 13.39 -17.61
C VAL A 83 5.01 12.83 -18.17
N HIS A 84 5.89 13.73 -18.59
CA HIS A 84 7.19 13.36 -19.17
C HIS A 84 8.13 12.77 -18.13
N GLU A 85 8.27 13.45 -17.00
CA GLU A 85 9.15 13.06 -15.90
C GLU A 85 8.43 13.27 -14.58
N VAL A 86 8.51 12.29 -13.68
CA VAL A 86 7.94 12.37 -12.35
C VAL A 86 9.07 12.78 -11.40
N PRO A 87 9.04 13.99 -10.80
CA PRO A 87 10.16 14.55 -10.06
C PRO A 87 10.23 14.07 -8.60
N PHE A 88 9.63 12.91 -8.31
CA PHE A 88 9.53 12.29 -6.99
C PHE A 88 9.52 10.75 -7.11
N PRO A 89 9.93 10.01 -6.06
CA PRO A 89 9.87 8.55 -6.08
C PRO A 89 8.42 8.08 -5.92
N ALA A 90 7.74 7.84 -7.04
CA ALA A 90 6.41 7.23 -7.03
C ALA A 90 6.51 5.75 -6.65
N ASN A 91 5.69 5.30 -5.68
CA ASN A 91 5.56 3.89 -5.33
C ASN A 91 4.74 3.12 -6.36
N ILE A 92 3.77 3.81 -7.00
CA ILE A 92 2.97 3.29 -8.10
C ILE A 92 2.92 4.37 -9.17
N ASP A 93 3.32 4.04 -10.38
CA ASP A 93 3.23 4.91 -11.55
C ASP A 93 2.39 4.22 -12.63
N ILE A 94 1.32 4.90 -13.08
CA ILE A 94 0.48 4.42 -14.19
C ILE A 94 1.31 4.07 -15.44
N ARG A 95 2.42 4.79 -15.67
CA ARG A 95 3.29 4.63 -16.84
C ARG A 95 4.01 3.28 -16.88
N ASP A 96 4.15 2.60 -15.74
CA ASP A 96 4.73 1.26 -15.68
C ASP A 96 3.78 0.19 -16.22
N THR A 97 2.48 0.47 -16.24
CA THR A 97 1.44 -0.47 -16.69
C THR A 97 0.86 -0.11 -18.05
N VAL A 98 0.84 1.18 -18.39
CA VAL A 98 0.23 1.69 -19.61
C VAL A 98 1.18 2.67 -20.31
N ASN A 99 1.55 2.34 -21.54
CA ASN A 99 2.31 3.25 -22.39
C ASN A 99 1.36 4.21 -23.13
N TYR A 100 1.24 5.43 -22.61
CA TYR A 100 0.39 6.49 -23.16
C TYR A 100 0.56 6.73 -24.67
N LYS A 101 1.80 6.78 -25.16
CA LYS A 101 2.09 7.03 -26.59
C LYS A 101 1.62 5.87 -27.45
N GLU A 102 1.82 4.64 -26.98
CA GLU A 102 1.38 3.45 -27.72
C GLU A 102 -0.15 3.34 -27.71
N VAL A 103 -0.81 3.66 -26.59
CA VAL A 103 -2.28 3.74 -26.52
C VAL A 103 -2.83 4.74 -27.53
N MET A 104 -2.26 5.94 -27.61
CA MET A 104 -2.68 6.92 -28.63
C MET A 104 -2.52 6.39 -30.05
N LYS A 105 -1.40 5.72 -30.34
CA LYS A 105 -1.11 5.17 -31.66
C LYS A 105 -2.04 4.01 -32.05
N GLN A 106 -2.19 3.03 -31.17
CA GLN A 106 -2.97 1.81 -31.43
C GLN A 106 -4.46 2.09 -31.61
N TYR A 107 -5.00 3.02 -30.83
CA TYR A 107 -6.43 3.34 -30.84
C TYR A 107 -6.76 4.60 -31.67
N GLY A 108 -5.77 5.24 -32.31
CA GLY A 108 -5.95 6.45 -33.11
C GLY A 108 -6.49 7.64 -32.31
N LEU A 109 -6.04 7.79 -31.05
CA LEU A 109 -6.59 8.76 -30.10
C LEU A 109 -5.78 10.05 -30.07
N GLY A 110 -6.49 11.17 -29.89
CA GLY A 110 -5.87 12.43 -29.47
C GLY A 110 -5.45 12.41 -27.99
N PRO A 111 -4.78 13.47 -27.49
CA PRO A 111 -4.19 13.49 -26.15
C PRO A 111 -5.19 13.16 -25.02
N ASN A 112 -6.35 13.81 -25.02
CA ASN A 112 -7.38 13.57 -24.00
C ASN A 112 -7.93 12.14 -24.06
N GLY A 113 -8.15 11.60 -25.26
CA GLY A 113 -8.58 10.22 -25.45
C GLY A 113 -7.53 9.22 -24.96
N GLY A 114 -6.25 9.51 -25.20
CA GLY A 114 -5.14 8.73 -24.68
C GLY A 114 -5.11 8.68 -23.15
N ILE A 115 -5.38 9.81 -22.48
CA ILE A 115 -5.43 9.88 -21.01
C ILE A 115 -6.60 9.04 -20.48
N VAL A 116 -7.82 9.24 -20.98
CA VAL A 116 -9.01 8.49 -20.55
C VAL A 116 -8.82 6.99 -20.75
N THR A 117 -8.34 6.57 -21.91
CA THR A 117 -8.10 5.15 -22.20
C THR A 117 -7.02 4.58 -21.28
N SER A 118 -5.96 5.34 -20.99
CA SER A 118 -4.91 4.90 -20.06
C SER A 118 -5.44 4.72 -18.64
N LEU A 119 -6.25 5.67 -18.16
CA LEU A 119 -6.92 5.56 -16.86
C LEU A 119 -7.89 4.38 -16.82
N ASN A 120 -8.63 4.11 -17.89
CA ASN A 120 -9.53 2.96 -17.97
C ASN A 120 -8.78 1.63 -17.91
N LEU A 121 -7.67 1.51 -18.63
CA LEU A 121 -6.80 0.33 -18.56
C LEU A 121 -6.20 0.14 -17.16
N PHE A 122 -5.77 1.23 -16.53
CA PHE A 122 -5.25 1.19 -15.16
C PHE A 122 -6.32 0.83 -14.13
N ALA A 123 -7.55 1.35 -14.27
CA ALA A 123 -8.66 1.09 -13.38
C ALA A 123 -8.98 -0.41 -13.25
N THR A 124 -8.76 -1.20 -14.31
CA THR A 124 -8.92 -2.67 -14.26
C THR A 124 -8.01 -3.37 -13.25
N ARG A 125 -6.94 -2.71 -12.81
CA ARG A 125 -5.98 -3.22 -11.82
C ARG A 125 -6.01 -2.44 -10.51
N PHE A 126 -6.91 -1.49 -10.36
CA PHE A 126 -6.93 -0.61 -9.19
C PHE A 126 -7.20 -1.35 -7.88
N ASP A 127 -7.94 -2.47 -7.93
CA ASP A 127 -8.10 -3.37 -6.78
C ASP A 127 -6.76 -3.87 -6.22
N GLN A 128 -5.75 -4.07 -7.09
CA GLN A 128 -4.41 -4.47 -6.66
C GLN A 128 -3.69 -3.31 -5.97
N VAL A 129 -3.88 -2.09 -6.47
CA VAL A 129 -3.38 -0.85 -5.85
C VAL A 129 -3.95 -0.69 -4.45
N MET A 130 -5.26 -0.88 -4.27
CA MET A 130 -5.91 -0.82 -2.96
C MET A 130 -5.33 -1.84 -1.98
N LYS A 131 -5.11 -3.08 -2.43
CA LYS A 131 -4.44 -4.11 -1.60
C LYS A 131 -3.03 -3.71 -1.17
N PHE A 132 -2.28 -2.98 -2.01
CA PHE A 132 -0.97 -2.46 -1.63
C PHE A 132 -1.08 -1.35 -0.60
N ILE A 133 -2.01 -0.39 -0.79
CA ILE A 133 -2.28 0.69 0.17
C ILE A 133 -2.68 0.10 1.53
N GLU A 134 -3.57 -0.88 1.56
CA GLU A 134 -3.99 -1.56 2.78
C GLU A 134 -2.81 -2.26 3.47
N LYS A 135 -1.96 -2.99 2.74
CA LYS A 135 -0.77 -3.61 3.35
C LYS A 135 0.20 -2.59 3.93
N LYS A 136 0.22 -1.39 3.35
CA LYS A 136 1.11 -0.29 3.70
C LYS A 136 0.55 0.65 4.78
N GLN A 137 -0.64 0.36 5.29
CA GLN A 137 -1.31 1.17 6.31
C GLN A 137 -0.52 1.33 7.63
N TYR A 138 0.39 0.40 7.92
CA TYR A 138 1.24 0.45 9.12
C TYR A 138 2.54 1.23 8.91
N ASP A 139 2.95 1.39 7.66
CA ASP A 139 4.23 2.02 7.29
C ASP A 139 4.06 3.51 6.92
N HIS A 140 2.87 3.88 6.45
CA HIS A 140 2.60 5.20 5.88
C HIS A 140 1.30 5.81 6.43
N GLU A 141 1.40 7.04 6.96
CA GLU A 141 0.25 7.81 7.44
C GLU A 141 -0.52 8.48 6.28
N TYR A 142 0.19 8.80 5.19
CA TYR A 142 -0.35 9.55 4.06
C TYR A 142 -0.16 8.78 2.75
N VAL A 143 -1.18 8.82 1.89
CA VAL A 143 -1.10 8.43 0.49
C VAL A 143 -1.29 9.69 -0.35
N LEU A 144 -0.32 10.04 -1.19
CA LEU A 144 -0.40 11.19 -2.09
C LEU A 144 -0.66 10.71 -3.52
N ILE A 145 -1.68 11.26 -4.16
CA ILE A 145 -2.10 10.85 -5.51
C ILE A 145 -2.03 12.07 -6.44
N ASP A 146 -1.08 12.04 -7.37
CA ASP A 146 -1.01 13.01 -8.46
C ASP A 146 -1.95 12.60 -9.60
N THR A 147 -2.66 13.56 -10.19
CA THR A 147 -3.69 13.30 -11.21
C THR A 147 -3.39 14.02 -12.52
N PRO A 148 -3.99 13.60 -13.66
CA PRO A 148 -3.75 14.23 -14.94
C PRO A 148 -3.93 15.75 -14.99
N GLY A 149 -3.15 16.41 -15.85
CA GLY A 149 -3.25 17.83 -16.18
C GLY A 149 -4.68 18.31 -16.48
N GLN A 150 -5.39 17.55 -17.32
CA GLN A 150 -6.77 17.82 -17.70
C GLN A 150 -7.73 17.28 -16.63
N ILE A 151 -8.27 18.16 -15.80
CA ILE A 151 -9.12 17.74 -14.67
C ILE A 151 -10.39 17.01 -15.13
N GLU A 152 -11.03 17.47 -16.21
CA GLU A 152 -12.29 16.93 -16.73
C GLU A 152 -12.17 15.44 -17.10
N VAL A 153 -11.06 15.03 -17.69
CA VAL A 153 -10.85 13.62 -18.08
C VAL A 153 -10.63 12.71 -16.88
N PHE A 154 -10.29 13.24 -15.71
CA PHE A 154 -10.27 12.47 -14.47
C PHE A 154 -11.65 12.52 -13.82
N THR A 155 -12.15 13.70 -13.49
CA THR A 155 -13.35 13.88 -12.64
C THR A 155 -14.64 13.39 -13.26
N TRP A 156 -14.77 13.42 -14.59
CA TRP A 156 -16.00 12.99 -15.29
C TRP A 156 -15.85 11.63 -15.99
N SER A 157 -14.71 10.95 -15.77
CA SER A 157 -14.49 9.62 -16.32
C SER A 157 -14.98 8.54 -15.37
N ALA A 158 -15.46 7.43 -15.93
CA ALA A 158 -15.80 6.24 -15.16
C ALA A 158 -14.61 5.72 -14.35
N SER A 159 -13.39 5.77 -14.91
CA SER A 159 -12.18 5.37 -14.21
C SER A 159 -11.85 6.28 -13.01
N GLY A 160 -12.01 7.60 -13.16
CA GLY A 160 -11.83 8.53 -12.04
C GLY A 160 -12.84 8.30 -10.91
N THR A 161 -14.10 8.02 -11.24
CA THR A 161 -15.11 7.60 -10.25
C THR A 161 -14.69 6.33 -9.53
N ILE A 162 -14.36 5.26 -10.26
CA ILE A 162 -13.95 3.97 -9.68
C ILE A 162 -12.74 4.14 -8.76
N ILE A 163 -11.71 4.88 -9.20
CA ILE A 163 -10.50 5.16 -8.43
C ILE A 163 -10.84 5.89 -7.13
N THR A 164 -11.66 6.94 -7.22
CA THR A 164 -12.02 7.76 -6.06
C THR A 164 -12.89 7.00 -5.07
N GLU A 165 -13.91 6.27 -5.55
CA GLU A 165 -14.80 5.46 -4.71
C GLU A 165 -14.04 4.33 -4.01
N SER A 166 -13.11 3.69 -4.71
CA SER A 166 -12.26 2.64 -4.12
C SER A 166 -11.46 3.17 -2.92
N LEU A 167 -11.04 4.44 -2.95
CA LEU A 167 -10.26 5.07 -1.88
C LEU A 167 -11.10 5.52 -0.67
N VAL A 168 -12.41 5.72 -0.83
CA VAL A 168 -13.30 6.17 0.26
C VAL A 168 -13.52 5.08 1.32
N GLY A 169 -13.26 3.82 0.98
CA GLY A 169 -13.36 2.68 1.90
C GLY A 169 -14.82 2.35 2.29
N PRO A 170 -15.08 1.14 2.81
CA PRO A 170 -16.44 0.65 3.07
C PRO A 170 -17.18 1.32 4.25
N GLN A 171 -16.58 2.29 4.95
CA GLN A 171 -17.14 2.84 6.19
C GLN A 171 -18.17 3.98 5.99
N HIS A 172 -18.45 4.39 4.75
CA HIS A 172 -19.34 5.55 4.47
C HIS A 172 -20.52 5.19 3.55
N LEU A 173 -20.84 3.90 3.37
CA LEU A 173 -21.96 3.43 2.55
C LEU A 173 -23.11 2.80 3.37
N GLN A 174 -23.36 3.29 4.59
CA GLN A 174 -24.56 2.97 5.36
C GLN A 174 -25.41 4.20 5.61
#